data_AF-A0AB38TXZ5-F1
#
_entry.id   AF-A0AB38TXZ5-F1
#
_cell.length_a   1.000
_cell.length_b   1.000
_cell.length_c   1.000
_cell.angle_alpha   90.00
_cell.angle_beta   90.00
_cell.angle_gamma   90.00
#
_symmetry.space_group_name_H-M   'P 1'
#
loop_
_entity.id
_entity.type
_entity.pdbx_description
1 polymer ?
#
loop_
_entity_poly.entity_id
_entity_poly.type
_entity_poly.pdbx_seq_one_letter_code
_entity_poly.pdbx_strand_id
1 'polypeptide(L)'
;MSTDPSGYLRYLPAIYRDAAAPFVGDYLKIFEKLLTGIDDQALDGRRGIQELLASAVIGNLFYPRLSFLFPPKDTSFIPPISGAEHSQEVQILDDLNRYIGVPSPPNPAARFSGGQHATQPPEAAIQAWLDGFLNWLAGWVDLVPDGSWDIDKKRNVIAQSLALYRMRGTPQGIGMLIDLLFLPLTLTGVALGESDTDDSDRSKTHPVTGDVKVTVGNPTPAGITVRDDSKSPDAFVLQDSDTNPGPVVSGYAPWVFDVLITLPNDDNPDFLLTATNVTQVQQLIKQITQLLDRVRPAATRYTIGIVPTMRLPVVPPRPKQAASSATLGVNTLLGIGGGNP
;
A
#
# COMPACT_ATOMS: atom_id res chain seq x y z
N MET A 1 42.84 -8.04 8.46
CA MET A 1 42.68 -9.50 8.42
C MET A 1 43.09 -10.05 9.78
N SER A 2 42.24 -10.84 10.43
CA SER A 2 42.62 -11.52 11.68
C SER A 2 43.90 -12.33 11.45
N THR A 3 44.90 -12.11 12.29
CA THR A 3 46.19 -12.80 12.26
C THR A 3 46.11 -14.23 12.77
N ASP A 4 44.98 -14.61 13.38
CA ASP A 4 44.80 -15.94 13.94
C ASP A 4 44.46 -16.95 12.84
N PRO A 5 44.95 -18.20 12.93
CA PRO A 5 44.63 -19.25 11.97
C PRO A 5 43.16 -19.69 12.09
N SER A 6 42.60 -20.26 11.03
CA SER A 6 41.20 -20.71 10.99
C SER A 6 40.86 -21.67 12.14
N GLY A 7 39.69 -21.45 12.76
CA GLY A 7 39.16 -22.32 13.80
C GLY A 7 38.88 -23.74 13.31
N TYR A 8 38.79 -23.95 11.99
CA TYR A 8 38.55 -25.25 11.37
C TYR A 8 39.75 -26.19 11.41
N LEU A 9 40.95 -25.70 11.71
CA LEU A 9 42.13 -26.56 11.92
C LEU A 9 41.88 -27.63 13.00
N ARG A 10 41.02 -27.35 13.98
CA ARG A 10 40.63 -28.31 15.03
C ARG A 10 39.97 -29.58 14.50
N TYR A 11 39.37 -29.52 13.31
CA TYR A 11 38.68 -30.65 12.68
C TYR A 11 39.61 -31.51 11.81
N LEU A 12 40.83 -31.03 11.49
CA LEU A 12 41.79 -31.79 10.71
C LEU A 12 42.67 -32.71 11.58
N PRO A 13 43.24 -33.79 11.02
CA PRO A 13 44.25 -34.61 11.68
C PRO A 13 45.47 -33.81 12.15
N ALA A 14 46.18 -34.32 13.17
CA ALA A 14 47.30 -33.61 13.83
C ALA A 14 48.42 -33.18 12.85
N ILE A 15 48.67 -33.94 11.79
CA ILE A 15 49.67 -33.62 10.75
C ILE A 15 49.42 -32.30 10.02
N TYR A 16 48.17 -31.82 10.01
CA TYR A 16 47.77 -30.57 9.33
C TYR A 16 47.60 -29.40 10.32
N ARG A 17 47.80 -29.62 11.62
CA ARG A 17 47.68 -28.58 12.66
C ARG A 17 49.00 -27.86 12.95
N ASP A 18 50.04 -28.14 12.16
CA ASP A 18 51.37 -27.58 12.38
C ASP A 18 51.38 -26.06 12.19
N ALA A 19 51.78 -25.34 13.23
CA ALA A 19 51.90 -23.88 13.24
C ALA A 19 53.03 -23.37 12.31
N ALA A 20 53.95 -24.24 11.89
CA ALA A 20 55.03 -23.89 10.98
C ALA A 20 54.58 -23.71 9.51
N ALA A 21 53.38 -24.19 9.15
CA ALA A 21 52.84 -24.12 7.79
C ALA A 21 51.50 -23.34 7.76
N PRO A 22 51.53 -21.99 7.76
CA PRO A 22 50.32 -21.16 7.89
C PRO A 22 49.32 -21.33 6.75
N PHE A 23 49.77 -21.86 5.60
CA PHE A 23 48.96 -22.05 4.40
C PHE A 23 47.62 -22.75 4.66
N VAL A 24 47.61 -23.87 5.39
CA VAL A 24 46.37 -24.63 5.60
C VAL A 24 45.38 -23.84 6.46
N GLY A 25 45.87 -23.19 7.51
CA GLY A 25 45.07 -22.34 8.38
C GLY A 25 44.46 -21.15 7.62
N ASP A 26 45.24 -20.51 6.76
CA ASP A 26 44.76 -19.39 5.94
C ASP A 26 43.82 -19.84 4.81
N TYR A 27 44.09 -21.00 4.19
CA TYR A 27 43.22 -21.58 3.17
C TYR A 27 41.84 -21.94 3.75
N LEU A 28 41.79 -22.48 4.96
CA LEU A 28 40.54 -22.81 5.64
C LEU A 28 39.70 -21.58 6.02
N LYS A 29 40.29 -20.37 6.13
CA LYS A 29 39.51 -19.14 6.36
C LYS A 29 38.48 -18.89 5.26
N ILE A 30 38.75 -19.32 4.03
CA ILE A 30 37.80 -19.21 2.91
C ILE A 30 36.53 -20.00 3.22
N PHE A 31 36.67 -21.24 3.68
CA PHE A 31 35.55 -22.13 4.01
C PHE A 31 34.88 -21.72 5.32
N GLU A 32 35.64 -21.30 6.31
CA GLU A 32 35.10 -20.80 7.59
C GLU A 32 34.28 -19.52 7.35
N LYS A 33 34.76 -18.60 6.50
CA LYS A 33 33.98 -17.43 6.08
C LYS A 33 32.68 -17.82 5.36
N LEU A 34 32.73 -18.75 4.42
CA LEU A 34 31.56 -19.17 3.64
C LEU A 34 30.54 -19.94 4.50
N LEU A 35 31.00 -20.82 5.38
CA LEU A 35 30.13 -21.76 6.09
C LEU A 35 29.68 -21.20 7.44
N THR A 36 30.59 -20.77 8.31
CA THR A 36 30.25 -20.28 9.66
C THR A 36 30.18 -18.77 9.77
N GLY A 37 30.83 -18.04 8.87
CA GLY A 37 31.01 -16.59 8.96
C GLY A 37 32.27 -16.22 9.74
N ILE A 38 32.98 -15.20 9.26
CA ILE A 38 34.11 -14.54 9.94
C ILE A 38 33.83 -13.04 9.86
N ASP A 39 33.98 -12.31 10.97
CA ASP A 39 33.82 -10.85 10.99
C ASP A 39 35.13 -10.15 10.60
N ASP A 40 35.51 -10.26 9.33
CA ASP A 40 36.77 -9.72 8.79
C ASP A 40 36.58 -8.73 7.63
N GLN A 41 35.35 -8.19 7.46
CA GLN A 41 34.94 -7.30 6.36
C GLN A 41 35.15 -7.86 4.93
N ALA A 42 35.75 -9.05 4.79
CA ALA A 42 35.92 -9.71 3.50
C ALA A 42 34.56 -10.16 2.94
N LEU A 43 34.48 -10.29 1.61
CA LEU A 43 33.24 -10.58 0.88
C LEU A 43 32.13 -9.56 1.20
N ASP A 44 32.48 -8.27 1.32
CA ASP A 44 31.54 -7.19 1.63
C ASP A 44 30.72 -7.42 2.91
N GLY A 45 31.32 -8.10 3.90
CA GLY A 45 30.64 -8.41 5.16
C GLY A 45 29.54 -9.49 5.04
N ARG A 46 29.53 -10.29 3.96
CA ARG A 46 28.58 -11.40 3.80
C ARG A 46 28.65 -12.38 4.96
N ARG A 47 27.46 -12.79 5.42
CA ARG A 47 27.28 -13.79 6.46
C ARG A 47 27.49 -15.19 5.92
N GLY A 48 27.95 -16.09 6.79
CA GLY A 48 28.12 -17.51 6.44
C GLY A 48 26.78 -18.24 6.23
N ILE A 49 26.81 -19.36 5.53
CA ILE A 49 25.63 -20.20 5.25
C ILE A 49 24.94 -20.66 6.53
N GLN A 50 25.70 -20.97 7.58
CA GLN A 50 25.14 -21.35 8.87
C GLN A 50 24.36 -20.20 9.52
N GLU A 51 24.84 -18.95 9.41
CA GLU A 51 24.10 -17.78 9.89
C GLU A 51 22.82 -17.54 9.09
N LEU A 52 22.85 -17.75 7.76
CA LEU A 52 21.68 -17.66 6.89
C LEU A 52 20.58 -18.65 7.28
N LEU A 53 20.99 -19.90 7.56
CA LEU A 53 20.09 -20.95 8.00
C LEU A 53 19.57 -20.69 9.42
N ALA A 54 20.44 -20.27 10.34
CA ALA A 54 20.05 -19.92 11.71
C ALA A 54 19.07 -18.74 11.77
N SER A 55 19.22 -17.79 10.84
CA SER A 55 18.32 -16.63 10.70
C SER A 55 17.06 -16.95 9.87
N ALA A 56 16.92 -18.21 9.42
CA ALA A 56 15.80 -18.69 8.62
C ALA A 56 15.51 -17.83 7.37
N VAL A 57 16.55 -17.28 6.73
CA VAL A 57 16.42 -16.34 5.61
C VAL A 57 15.61 -16.95 4.47
N ILE A 58 15.98 -18.16 4.04
CA ILE A 58 15.35 -18.84 2.89
C ILE A 58 13.84 -19.00 3.07
N GLY A 59 13.38 -19.44 4.24
CA GLY A 59 11.95 -19.60 4.51
C GLY A 59 11.22 -18.25 4.57
N ASN A 60 11.88 -17.22 5.10
CA ASN A 60 11.30 -15.89 5.22
C ASN A 60 11.35 -15.06 3.93
N LEU A 61 12.11 -15.46 2.90
CA LEU A 61 12.09 -14.81 1.59
C LEU A 61 10.73 -14.95 0.89
N PHE A 62 10.02 -16.05 1.11
CA PHE A 62 8.69 -16.27 0.54
C PHE A 62 7.56 -15.56 1.30
N TYR A 63 7.91 -14.79 2.34
CA TYR A 63 6.95 -13.98 3.09
C TYR A 63 7.38 -12.51 3.04
N PRO A 64 6.52 -11.59 2.56
CA PRO A 64 6.89 -10.19 2.31
C PRO A 64 7.31 -9.41 3.57
N ARG A 65 7.05 -9.92 4.78
CA ARG A 65 7.56 -9.30 6.01
C ARG A 65 9.08 -9.29 6.07
N LEU A 66 9.77 -10.30 5.54
CA LEU A 66 11.23 -10.45 5.64
C LEU A 66 11.72 -10.43 7.10
N SER A 67 11.16 -11.32 7.93
CA SER A 67 11.34 -11.32 9.39
C SER A 67 12.79 -11.30 9.89
N PHE A 68 13.73 -11.82 9.09
CA PHE A 68 15.15 -11.88 9.43
C PHE A 68 15.84 -10.51 9.44
N LEU A 69 15.20 -9.46 8.90
CA LEU A 69 15.68 -8.08 8.93
C LEU A 69 15.28 -7.33 10.22
N PHE A 70 14.40 -7.91 11.03
CA PHE A 70 13.80 -7.24 12.18
C PHE A 70 14.08 -8.00 13.47
N PRO A 71 14.13 -7.31 14.63
CA PRO A 71 14.27 -7.97 15.91
C PRO A 71 13.18 -9.03 16.13
N PRO A 72 13.49 -10.20 16.72
CA PRO A 72 12.50 -11.26 16.97
C PRO A 72 11.32 -10.83 17.85
N LYS A 73 11.50 -9.77 18.65
CA LYS A 73 10.49 -9.17 19.52
C LYS A 73 9.51 -8.25 18.80
N ASP A 74 9.78 -7.87 17.56
CA ASP A 74 8.89 -7.04 16.77
C ASP A 74 7.66 -7.87 16.35
N THR A 75 6.48 -7.46 16.81
CA THR A 75 5.20 -8.13 16.52
C THR A 75 4.38 -7.42 15.45
N SER A 76 4.92 -6.36 14.85
CA SER A 76 4.27 -5.62 13.78
C SER A 76 4.06 -6.54 12.57
N PHE A 77 2.87 -6.45 11.97
CA PHE A 77 2.49 -7.28 10.83
C PHE A 77 3.46 -7.10 9.65
N ILE A 78 3.70 -5.84 9.24
CA ILE A 78 4.71 -5.43 8.25
C ILE A 78 5.47 -4.23 8.84
N PRO A 79 6.66 -4.45 9.43
CA PRO A 79 7.51 -3.35 9.89
C PRO A 79 8.01 -2.54 8.68
N PRO A 80 8.07 -1.20 8.78
CA PRO A 80 8.45 -0.34 7.65
C PRO A 80 9.93 -0.50 7.27
N ILE A 81 10.21 -0.41 5.97
CA ILE A 81 11.56 -0.30 5.39
C ILE A 81 11.70 1.09 4.77
N SER A 82 10.92 1.37 3.72
CA SER A 82 10.92 2.66 3.02
C SER A 82 10.25 3.78 3.82
N GLY A 83 9.33 3.45 4.72
CA GLY A 83 8.70 4.39 5.64
C GLY A 83 9.44 4.56 6.97
N ALA A 84 10.59 3.91 7.16
CA ALA A 84 11.39 4.03 8.38
C ALA A 84 12.21 5.34 8.38
N GLU A 85 12.73 5.72 9.55
CA GLU A 85 13.75 6.78 9.63
C GLU A 85 14.93 6.44 8.73
N HIS A 86 15.49 7.43 8.03
CA HIS A 86 16.48 7.20 6.98
C HIS A 86 17.69 6.37 7.47
N SER A 87 18.18 6.63 8.68
CA SER A 87 19.28 5.86 9.27
C SER A 87 18.93 4.39 9.53
N GLN A 88 17.67 4.10 9.86
CA GLN A 88 17.19 2.74 10.08
C GLN A 88 16.99 2.02 8.75
N GLU A 89 16.46 2.71 7.74
CA GLU A 89 16.33 2.17 6.38
C GLU A 89 17.69 1.72 5.84
N VAL A 90 18.72 2.58 5.94
CA VAL A 90 20.09 2.25 5.51
C VAL A 90 20.60 0.97 6.19
N GLN A 91 20.40 0.85 7.50
CA GLN A 91 20.82 -0.34 8.27
C GLN A 91 20.09 -1.60 7.81
N ILE A 92 18.78 -1.52 7.57
CA ILE A 92 17.98 -2.66 7.09
C ILE A 92 18.45 -3.11 5.71
N LEU A 93 18.72 -2.18 4.80
CA LEU A 93 19.19 -2.49 3.45
C LEU A 93 20.61 -3.07 3.47
N ASP A 94 21.50 -2.56 4.33
CA ASP A 94 22.84 -3.11 4.51
C ASP A 94 22.79 -4.54 5.08
N ASP A 95 21.94 -4.79 6.08
CA ASP A 95 21.73 -6.13 6.61
C ASP A 95 21.14 -7.09 5.57
N LEU A 96 20.18 -6.63 4.76
CA LEU A 96 19.67 -7.40 3.62
C LEU A 96 20.80 -7.78 2.65
N ASN A 97 21.68 -6.83 2.33
CA ASN A 97 22.82 -7.08 1.47
C ASN A 97 23.81 -8.07 2.07
N ARG A 98 24.05 -8.04 3.39
CA ARG A 98 24.90 -9.03 4.08
C ARG A 98 24.35 -10.45 4.01
N TYR A 99 23.03 -10.61 3.97
CA TYR A 99 22.39 -11.93 3.84
C TYR A 99 22.33 -12.41 2.38
N ILE A 100 21.94 -11.54 1.45
CA ILE A 100 21.63 -11.95 0.06
C ILE A 100 22.83 -11.78 -0.88
N GLY A 101 23.67 -10.77 -0.64
CA GLY A 101 24.74 -10.37 -1.54
C GLY A 101 24.17 -9.80 -2.85
N VAL A 102 23.42 -8.70 -2.76
CA VAL A 102 22.70 -8.11 -3.89
C VAL A 102 23.70 -7.73 -4.99
N PRO A 103 23.52 -8.20 -6.23
CA PRO A 103 24.40 -7.83 -7.32
C PRO A 103 24.18 -6.36 -7.70
N SER A 104 25.24 -5.57 -7.74
CA SER A 104 25.18 -4.20 -8.25
C SER A 104 24.86 -4.24 -9.75
N PRO A 105 23.76 -3.62 -10.22
CA PRO A 105 23.42 -3.62 -11.63
C PRO A 105 24.52 -2.90 -12.44
N PRO A 106 24.96 -3.48 -13.57
CA PRO A 106 25.97 -2.83 -14.40
C PRO A 106 25.40 -1.53 -14.96
N ASN A 107 26.12 -0.41 -14.79
CA ASN A 107 25.70 0.88 -15.31
C ASN A 107 25.88 0.91 -16.85
N PRO A 108 24.80 0.88 -17.66
CA PRO A 108 24.91 0.82 -19.13
C PRO A 108 25.44 2.14 -19.73
N ALA A 109 25.39 3.23 -18.95
CA ALA A 109 25.93 4.54 -19.32
C ALA A 109 27.42 4.69 -18.97
N ALA A 110 28.02 3.77 -18.19
CA ALA A 110 29.42 3.85 -17.77
C ALA A 110 30.40 3.97 -18.96
N ARG A 111 30.04 3.37 -20.10
CA ARG A 111 30.84 3.44 -21.35
C ARG A 111 30.69 4.76 -22.11
N PHE A 112 29.73 5.60 -21.75
CA PHE A 112 29.41 6.87 -22.41
C PHE A 112 29.71 8.10 -21.55
N SER A 113 29.98 7.92 -20.26
CA SER A 113 30.22 9.01 -19.31
C SER A 113 31.72 9.24 -19.11
N GLY A 114 32.28 10.24 -19.80
CA GLY A 114 33.68 10.67 -19.66
C GLY A 114 33.98 11.54 -18.42
N GLY A 115 33.21 11.41 -17.35
CA GLY A 115 33.35 12.24 -16.14
C GLY A 115 32.90 11.51 -14.88
N GLN A 116 33.45 11.90 -13.73
CA GLN A 116 33.06 11.38 -12.42
C GLN A 116 31.61 11.77 -12.12
N HIS A 117 30.69 10.83 -12.35
CA HIS A 117 29.36 10.91 -11.77
C HIS A 117 29.27 10.00 -10.55
N ALA A 118 28.52 10.49 -9.56
CA ALA A 118 28.25 9.83 -8.30
C ALA A 118 27.84 8.38 -8.54
N THR A 119 28.65 7.46 -8.03
CA THR A 119 28.23 6.07 -7.82
C THR A 119 26.84 6.13 -7.18
N GLN A 120 25.82 5.51 -7.78
CA GLN A 120 24.51 5.43 -7.13
C GLN A 120 24.73 4.91 -5.71
N PRO A 121 24.03 5.46 -4.70
CA PRO A 121 24.12 4.95 -3.34
C PRO A 121 23.92 3.44 -3.39
N PRO A 122 24.76 2.64 -2.69
CA PRO A 122 24.61 1.17 -2.69
C PRO A 122 23.18 0.74 -2.30
N GLU A 123 22.52 1.53 -1.45
CA GLU A 123 21.11 1.41 -1.08
C GLU A 123 20.15 1.40 -2.27
N ALA A 124 20.37 2.24 -3.28
CA ALA A 124 19.48 2.33 -4.44
C ALA A 124 19.47 1.03 -5.27
N ALA A 125 20.62 0.36 -5.37
CA ALA A 125 20.72 -0.95 -6.02
C ALA A 125 19.99 -2.03 -5.21
N ILE A 126 20.10 -1.98 -3.88
CA ILE A 126 19.43 -2.92 -2.97
C ILE A 126 17.91 -2.71 -3.02
N GLN A 127 17.44 -1.47 -2.99
CA GLN A 127 16.01 -1.12 -3.16
C GLN A 127 15.48 -1.59 -4.51
N ALA A 128 16.20 -1.36 -5.61
CA ALA A 128 15.79 -1.80 -6.94
C ALA A 128 15.71 -3.33 -7.05
N TRP A 129 16.66 -4.05 -6.44
CA TRP A 129 16.61 -5.50 -6.36
C TRP A 129 15.41 -5.97 -5.54
N LEU A 130 15.17 -5.36 -4.37
CA LEU A 130 14.05 -5.71 -3.50
C LEU A 130 12.71 -5.43 -4.18
N ASP A 131 12.59 -4.32 -4.91
CA ASP A 131 11.43 -4.00 -5.74
C ASP A 131 11.14 -5.10 -6.77
N GLY A 132 12.17 -5.49 -7.54
CA GLY A 132 12.07 -6.57 -8.51
C GLY A 132 11.70 -7.91 -7.88
N PHE A 133 12.29 -8.22 -6.72
CA PHE A 133 11.96 -9.41 -5.95
C PHE A 133 10.50 -9.42 -5.50
N LEU A 134 9.98 -8.30 -4.99
CA LEU A 134 8.58 -8.18 -4.59
C LEU A 134 7.64 -8.26 -5.78
N ASN A 135 8.00 -7.72 -6.95
CA ASN A 135 7.21 -7.88 -8.17
C ASN A 135 7.15 -9.36 -8.60
N TRP A 136 8.26 -10.09 -8.50
CA TRP A 136 8.29 -11.54 -8.71
C TRP A 136 7.42 -12.28 -7.69
N LEU A 137 7.51 -11.92 -6.41
CA LEU A 137 6.71 -12.51 -5.34
C LEU A 137 5.20 -12.26 -5.54
N ALA A 138 4.82 -11.05 -5.97
CA ALA A 138 3.45 -10.69 -6.30
C ALA A 138 2.89 -11.55 -7.45
N GLY A 139 3.73 -11.96 -8.41
CA GLY A 139 3.35 -12.86 -9.50
C GLY A 139 2.84 -14.23 -9.02
N TRP A 140 3.26 -14.71 -7.85
CA TRP A 140 2.76 -15.96 -7.26
C TRP A 140 1.30 -15.88 -6.83
N VAL A 141 0.80 -14.66 -6.56
CA VAL A 141 -0.57 -14.40 -6.10
C VAL A 141 -1.38 -13.65 -7.17
N ASP A 142 -0.99 -13.74 -8.44
CA ASP A 142 -1.64 -13.06 -9.57
C ASP A 142 -1.86 -11.55 -9.34
N LEU A 143 -0.91 -10.91 -8.62
CA LEU A 143 -0.91 -9.48 -8.37
C LEU A 143 0.12 -8.81 -9.27
N VAL A 144 -0.28 -7.71 -9.91
CA VAL A 144 0.61 -6.81 -10.65
C VAL A 144 0.76 -5.53 -9.83
N PRO A 145 1.87 -5.35 -9.10
CA PRO A 145 2.10 -4.13 -8.33
C PRO A 145 2.23 -2.92 -9.25
N ASP A 146 1.72 -1.78 -8.80
CA ASP A 146 1.96 -0.51 -9.47
C ASP A 146 3.44 -0.11 -9.30
N GLY A 147 4.04 0.46 -10.35
CA GLY A 147 5.41 0.99 -10.30
C GLY A 147 5.56 2.21 -9.39
N SER A 148 4.45 2.88 -9.04
CA SER A 148 4.41 4.00 -8.10
C SER A 148 4.37 3.58 -6.63
N TRP A 149 4.15 2.29 -6.33
CA TRP A 149 4.11 1.82 -4.94
C TRP A 149 5.50 1.71 -4.35
N ASP A 150 5.64 2.20 -3.12
CA ASP A 150 6.83 1.96 -2.32
C ASP A 150 6.93 0.47 -1.90
N ILE A 151 8.10 0.13 -1.36
CA ILE A 151 8.44 -1.24 -0.94
C ILE A 151 7.46 -1.72 0.14
N ASP A 152 7.07 -0.86 1.07
CA ASP A 152 6.19 -1.21 2.18
C ASP A 152 4.75 -1.49 1.74
N LYS A 153 4.22 -0.68 0.81
CA LYS A 153 2.91 -0.88 0.18
C LYS A 153 2.89 -2.20 -0.59
N LYS A 154 3.92 -2.49 -1.39
CA LYS A 154 4.05 -3.79 -2.08
C LYS A 154 4.03 -4.95 -1.09
N ARG A 155 4.86 -4.89 -0.06
CA ARG A 155 4.94 -5.92 1.00
C ARG A 155 3.58 -6.13 1.67
N ASN A 156 2.90 -5.04 2.02
CA ASN A 156 1.61 -5.09 2.69
C ASN A 156 0.51 -5.68 1.79
N VAL A 157 0.46 -5.27 0.52
CA VAL A 157 -0.55 -5.78 -0.43
C VAL A 157 -0.35 -7.28 -0.68
N ILE A 158 0.89 -7.71 -0.90
CA ILE A 158 1.22 -9.13 -1.10
C ILE A 158 0.84 -9.94 0.14
N ALA A 159 1.14 -9.44 1.35
CA ALA A 159 0.86 -10.14 2.60
C ALA A 159 -0.65 -10.38 2.81
N GLN A 160 -1.48 -9.42 2.41
CA GLN A 160 -2.93 -9.46 2.60
C GLN A 160 -3.70 -10.13 1.45
N SER A 161 -3.03 -10.44 0.34
CA SER A 161 -3.63 -11.04 -0.87
C SER A 161 -4.49 -12.28 -0.58
N LEU A 162 -4.00 -13.23 0.23
CA LEU A 162 -4.74 -14.46 0.56
C LEU A 162 -6.02 -14.18 1.37
N ALA A 163 -5.98 -13.19 2.26
CA ALA A 163 -7.17 -12.79 3.01
C ALA A 163 -8.21 -12.13 2.09
N LEU A 164 -7.77 -11.31 1.13
CA LEU A 164 -8.63 -10.74 0.10
C LEU A 164 -9.31 -11.82 -0.76
N TYR A 165 -8.56 -12.85 -1.18
CA TYR A 165 -9.15 -13.95 -1.95
C TYR A 165 -10.23 -14.70 -1.18
N ARG A 166 -10.07 -14.89 0.14
CA ARG A 166 -11.08 -15.53 0.99
C ARG A 166 -12.37 -14.72 1.12
N MET A 167 -12.26 -13.39 1.08
CA MET A 167 -13.41 -12.48 1.21
C MET A 167 -13.89 -11.93 -0.13
N ARG A 168 -13.43 -12.51 -1.26
CA ARG A 168 -13.76 -12.04 -2.59
C ARG A 168 -15.28 -12.01 -2.79
N GLY A 169 -15.77 -10.89 -3.30
CA GLY A 169 -17.18 -10.67 -3.59
C GLY A 169 -18.06 -10.36 -2.38
N THR A 170 -17.47 -10.16 -1.21
CA THR A 170 -18.17 -9.63 -0.03
C THR A 170 -17.93 -8.12 0.10
N PRO A 171 -18.87 -7.34 0.69
CA PRO A 171 -18.65 -5.92 0.98
C PRO A 171 -17.38 -5.68 1.80
N GLN A 172 -17.11 -6.54 2.79
CA GLN A 172 -15.90 -6.49 3.61
C GLN A 172 -14.63 -6.66 2.77
N GLY A 173 -14.60 -7.64 1.87
CA GLY A 173 -13.44 -7.85 0.99
C GLY A 173 -13.20 -6.71 0.01
N ILE A 174 -14.27 -6.10 -0.51
CA ILE A 174 -14.17 -4.91 -1.37
C ILE A 174 -13.66 -3.70 -0.57
N GLY A 175 -14.18 -3.47 0.64
CA GLY A 175 -13.70 -2.43 1.53
C GLY A 175 -12.21 -2.59 1.84
N MET A 176 -11.80 -3.80 2.26
CA MET A 176 -10.40 -4.13 2.51
C MET A 176 -9.52 -3.90 1.28
N LEU A 177 -10.00 -4.22 0.07
CA LEU A 177 -9.25 -3.98 -1.17
C LEU A 177 -9.07 -2.49 -1.44
N ILE A 178 -10.13 -1.68 -1.27
CA ILE A 178 -10.07 -0.23 -1.45
C ILE A 178 -9.11 0.38 -0.44
N ASP A 179 -9.21 -0.01 0.84
CA ASP A 179 -8.32 0.46 1.89
C ASP A 179 -6.87 0.14 1.55
N LEU A 180 -6.62 -1.10 1.14
CA LEU A 180 -5.29 -1.59 0.84
C LEU A 180 -4.65 -0.95 -0.38
N LEU A 181 -5.43 -0.51 -1.39
CA LEU A 181 -4.89 0.07 -2.61
C LEU A 181 -4.82 1.60 -2.57
N PHE A 182 -5.82 2.27 -1.98
CA PHE A 182 -5.99 3.72 -2.12
C PHE A 182 -5.91 4.49 -0.80
N LEU A 183 -5.93 3.81 0.35
CA LEU A 183 -5.86 4.45 1.67
C LEU A 183 -4.55 4.08 2.40
N PRO A 184 -4.16 4.85 3.44
CA PRO A 184 -4.78 6.11 3.91
C PRO A 184 -4.59 7.27 2.90
N LEU A 185 -5.64 8.08 2.72
CA LEU A 185 -5.58 9.32 1.95
C LEU A 185 -5.81 10.50 2.88
N THR A 186 -4.72 11.21 3.20
CA THR A 186 -4.75 12.41 4.04
C THR A 186 -4.97 13.64 3.16
N LEU A 187 -6.00 14.43 3.44
CA LEU A 187 -6.26 15.69 2.74
C LEU A 187 -5.87 16.87 3.62
N THR A 188 -5.18 17.85 3.03
CA THR A 188 -4.88 19.13 3.69
C THR A 188 -5.91 20.16 3.23
N GLY A 189 -6.92 20.37 4.06
CA GLY A 189 -7.94 21.40 3.90
C GLY A 189 -7.57 22.72 4.56
N VAL A 190 -8.55 23.60 4.65
CA VAL A 190 -8.44 24.87 5.37
C VAL A 190 -9.59 25.01 6.36
N ALA A 191 -9.32 25.52 7.55
CA ALA A 191 -10.35 25.92 8.52
C ALA A 191 -10.36 27.44 8.70
N LEU A 192 -11.51 28.01 9.06
CA LEU A 192 -11.70 29.43 9.32
C LEU A 192 -11.43 29.77 10.80
N GLY A 193 -10.76 30.89 11.08
CA GLY A 193 -10.52 31.35 12.46
C GLY A 193 -9.31 30.70 13.13
N GLU A 194 -8.94 31.22 14.31
CA GLU A 194 -7.54 31.23 14.77
C GLU A 194 -6.93 29.91 15.24
N SER A 195 -5.75 29.65 14.71
CA SER A 195 -4.68 29.02 15.49
C SER A 195 -4.09 30.04 16.48
N ASP A 196 -4.52 30.00 17.75
CA ASP A 196 -3.80 30.54 18.93
C ASP A 196 -3.34 32.02 18.96
N THR A 197 -3.71 32.87 18.00
CA THR A 197 -3.45 34.33 18.06
C THR A 197 -4.68 35.09 18.56
N ASP A 198 -4.59 36.40 18.76
CA ASP A 198 -5.66 37.29 19.27
C ASP A 198 -6.13 38.24 18.14
N ASP A 199 -6.46 37.66 16.98
CA ASP A 199 -6.75 38.33 15.73
C ASP A 199 -8.22 38.20 15.33
N SER A 200 -8.92 39.33 15.44
CA SER A 200 -10.35 39.50 15.14
C SER A 200 -10.78 39.17 13.70
N ASP A 201 -9.87 38.85 12.78
CA ASP A 201 -10.18 38.52 11.38
C ASP A 201 -10.62 37.06 11.19
N ARG A 202 -11.93 36.81 11.37
CA ARG A 202 -12.59 35.51 11.12
C ARG A 202 -12.51 35.00 9.68
N SER A 203 -11.96 35.78 8.74
CA SER A 203 -11.75 35.35 7.35
C SER A 203 -10.40 34.67 7.10
N LYS A 204 -9.50 34.67 8.10
CA LYS A 204 -8.21 33.97 8.00
C LYS A 204 -8.40 32.47 8.03
N THR A 205 -7.56 31.79 7.24
CA THR A 205 -7.58 30.34 7.08
C THR A 205 -6.27 29.73 7.55
N HIS A 206 -6.36 28.57 8.20
CA HIS A 206 -5.21 27.78 8.64
C HIS A 206 -5.31 26.36 8.07
N PRO A 207 -4.17 25.71 7.74
CA PRO A 207 -4.17 24.37 7.19
C PRO A 207 -4.61 23.35 8.24
N VAL A 208 -5.54 22.48 7.88
CA VAL A 208 -6.01 21.37 8.72
C VAL A 208 -5.93 20.09 7.91
N THR A 209 -5.41 19.02 8.52
CA THR A 209 -5.33 17.71 7.89
C THR A 209 -6.46 16.82 8.40
N GLY A 210 -6.99 15.97 7.53
CA GLY A 210 -7.83 14.86 7.97
C GLY A 210 -7.94 13.77 6.92
N ASP A 211 -8.47 12.63 7.35
CA ASP A 211 -8.41 11.39 6.60
C ASP A 211 -9.71 11.11 5.85
N VAL A 212 -9.58 10.61 4.63
CA VAL A 212 -10.70 10.05 3.87
C VAL A 212 -10.90 8.60 4.29
N LYS A 213 -12.14 8.22 4.59
CA LYS A 213 -12.54 6.84 4.87
C LYS A 213 -13.45 6.34 3.76
N VAL A 214 -13.37 5.07 3.40
CA VAL A 214 -14.31 4.46 2.45
C VAL A 214 -15.00 3.29 3.13
N THR A 215 -16.34 3.29 3.11
CA THR A 215 -17.14 2.19 3.68
C THR A 215 -17.93 1.52 2.57
N VAL A 216 -17.92 0.19 2.56
CA VAL A 216 -18.70 -0.62 1.61
C VAL A 216 -19.78 -1.35 2.39
N GLY A 217 -21.03 -1.14 2.01
CA GLY A 217 -22.19 -1.65 2.72
C GLY A 217 -23.25 -2.19 1.78
N ASN A 218 -24.09 -3.06 2.32
CA ASN A 218 -25.31 -3.46 1.66
C ASN A 218 -26.44 -2.53 2.12
N PRO A 219 -27.13 -1.83 1.20
CA PRO A 219 -28.31 -1.07 1.56
C PRO A 219 -29.42 -1.99 2.07
N THR A 220 -30.43 -1.39 2.70
CA THR A 220 -31.66 -2.11 3.01
C THR A 220 -32.29 -2.55 1.68
N PRO A 221 -32.71 -3.82 1.52
CA PRO A 221 -33.32 -4.26 0.27
C PRO A 221 -34.49 -3.34 -0.10
N ALA A 222 -34.46 -2.84 -1.33
CA ALA A 222 -35.53 -2.01 -1.84
C ALA A 222 -36.86 -2.77 -1.89
N GLY A 223 -37.95 -2.02 -1.76
CA GLY A 223 -39.29 -2.57 -1.94
C GLY A 223 -39.50 -2.96 -3.40
N ILE A 224 -39.81 -4.23 -3.66
CA ILE A 224 -40.15 -4.71 -5.01
C ILE A 224 -41.65 -4.59 -5.20
N THR A 225 -42.05 -3.85 -6.24
CA THR A 225 -43.45 -3.78 -6.69
C THR A 225 -43.58 -4.38 -8.09
N VAL A 226 -44.68 -5.09 -8.33
CA VAL A 226 -44.98 -5.71 -9.63
C VAL A 226 -46.18 -4.99 -10.23
N ARG A 227 -46.10 -4.59 -11.50
CA ARG A 227 -47.19 -3.95 -12.24
C ARG A 227 -47.32 -4.58 -13.62
N ASP A 228 -48.54 -4.71 -14.13
CA ASP A 228 -48.75 -5.18 -15.50
C ASP A 228 -48.32 -4.10 -16.50
N ASP A 229 -47.69 -4.48 -17.61
CA ASP A 229 -47.35 -3.54 -18.68
C ASP A 229 -48.60 -3.25 -19.53
N SER A 230 -49.11 -2.02 -19.44
CA SER A 230 -50.26 -1.57 -20.26
C SER A 230 -50.06 -1.70 -21.77
N LYS A 231 -48.81 -1.81 -22.25
CA LYS A 231 -48.46 -1.94 -23.67
C LYS A 231 -48.26 -3.39 -24.12
N SER A 232 -48.09 -4.32 -23.19
CA SER A 232 -47.73 -5.71 -23.47
C SER A 232 -48.52 -6.64 -22.53
N PRO A 233 -49.65 -7.21 -22.96
CA PRO A 233 -50.57 -7.94 -22.08
C PRO A 233 -49.99 -9.25 -21.50
N ASP A 234 -48.89 -9.75 -22.05
CA ASP A 234 -48.18 -10.95 -21.57
C ASP A 234 -46.93 -10.60 -20.73
N ALA A 235 -46.73 -9.33 -20.36
CA ALA A 235 -45.56 -8.88 -19.60
C ALA A 235 -45.94 -8.13 -18.32
N PHE A 236 -45.14 -8.34 -17.28
CA PHE A 236 -45.15 -7.55 -16.05
C PHE A 236 -43.82 -6.82 -15.90
N VAL A 237 -43.88 -5.65 -15.28
CA VAL A 237 -42.76 -4.78 -14.95
C VAL A 237 -42.47 -4.92 -13.46
N LEU A 238 -41.22 -5.25 -13.13
CA LEU A 238 -40.71 -5.12 -11.77
C LEU A 238 -40.21 -3.69 -11.59
N GLN A 239 -40.76 -3.02 -10.58
CA GLN A 239 -40.32 -1.71 -10.14
C GLN A 239 -39.74 -1.84 -8.74
N ASP A 240 -38.43 -1.68 -8.66
CA ASP A 240 -37.67 -1.47 -7.44
C ASP A 240 -37.65 0.05 -7.14
N SER A 241 -37.75 0.46 -5.87
CA SER A 241 -37.73 1.88 -5.46
C SER A 241 -36.49 2.65 -5.95
N ASP A 242 -35.40 1.95 -6.23
CA ASP A 242 -34.09 2.56 -6.51
C ASP A 242 -33.77 2.58 -8.02
N THR A 243 -34.64 2.04 -8.88
CA THR A 243 -34.35 1.90 -10.31
C THR A 243 -35.50 2.33 -11.24
N ASN A 244 -35.13 2.71 -12.46
CA ASN A 244 -36.08 2.98 -13.53
C ASN A 244 -36.74 1.65 -13.97
N PRO A 245 -38.07 1.61 -14.16
CA PRO A 245 -38.79 0.39 -14.51
C PRO A 245 -38.28 -0.22 -15.82
N GLY A 246 -38.01 -1.53 -15.83
CA GLY A 246 -37.55 -2.27 -16.99
C GLY A 246 -38.31 -3.59 -17.17
N PRO A 247 -38.53 -4.06 -18.42
CA PRO A 247 -39.20 -5.33 -18.66
C PRO A 247 -38.34 -6.48 -18.16
N VAL A 248 -38.97 -7.45 -17.48
CA VAL A 248 -38.27 -8.62 -16.94
C VAL A 248 -38.02 -9.62 -18.06
N VAL A 249 -36.78 -9.70 -18.52
CA VAL A 249 -36.34 -10.79 -19.41
C VAL A 249 -35.46 -11.72 -18.58
N SER A 250 -36.08 -12.77 -18.03
CA SER A 250 -35.55 -13.75 -17.06
C SER A 250 -35.43 -13.25 -15.61
N GLY A 251 -35.86 -14.08 -14.66
CA GLY A 251 -36.14 -13.75 -13.25
C GLY A 251 -34.92 -13.48 -12.36
N TYR A 252 -34.07 -12.53 -12.73
CA TYR A 252 -32.94 -12.08 -11.93
C TYR A 252 -32.96 -10.55 -11.73
N ALA A 253 -32.99 -10.10 -10.47
CA ALA A 253 -32.81 -8.70 -10.10
C ALA A 253 -31.38 -8.52 -9.52
N PRO A 254 -30.53 -7.67 -10.13
CA PRO A 254 -29.15 -7.49 -9.66
C PRO A 254 -29.11 -6.79 -8.30
N TRP A 255 -28.35 -7.38 -7.37
CA TRP A 255 -28.14 -6.79 -6.04
C TRP A 255 -27.32 -5.50 -6.12
N VAL A 256 -27.68 -4.50 -5.33
CA VAL A 256 -26.98 -3.21 -5.23
C VAL A 256 -26.17 -3.18 -3.93
N PHE A 257 -24.94 -2.68 -3.98
CA PHE A 257 -24.16 -2.33 -2.78
C PHE A 257 -23.65 -0.89 -2.87
N ASP A 258 -23.47 -0.24 -1.73
CA ASP A 258 -23.08 1.16 -1.65
C ASP A 258 -21.62 1.29 -1.23
N VAL A 259 -20.93 2.23 -1.87
CA VAL A 259 -19.57 2.64 -1.52
C VAL A 259 -19.62 4.09 -1.09
N LEU A 260 -19.46 4.33 0.20
CA LEU A 260 -19.54 5.66 0.81
C LEU A 260 -18.14 6.19 1.09
N ILE A 261 -17.78 7.28 0.41
CA ILE A 261 -16.55 8.03 0.66
C ILE A 261 -16.86 9.08 1.73
N THR A 262 -16.33 8.86 2.93
CA THR A 262 -16.44 9.80 4.05
C THR A 262 -15.23 10.73 4.04
N LEU A 263 -15.50 12.01 3.87
CA LEU A 263 -14.54 13.10 3.83
C LEU A 263 -14.22 13.58 5.25
N PRO A 264 -13.07 14.25 5.44
CA PRO A 264 -12.62 14.69 6.77
C PRO A 264 -13.58 15.64 7.49
N ASN A 265 -14.45 16.32 6.74
CA ASN A 265 -15.42 17.25 7.29
C ASN A 265 -16.60 16.58 8.01
N ASP A 266 -16.71 15.25 7.97
CA ASP A 266 -17.67 14.51 8.80
C ASP A 266 -17.26 14.56 10.27
N ASP A 267 -15.98 14.29 10.54
CA ASP A 267 -15.38 14.32 11.88
C ASP A 267 -15.05 15.77 12.31
N ASN A 268 -14.61 16.62 11.38
CA ASN A 268 -14.25 18.02 11.65
C ASN A 268 -15.12 19.01 10.84
N PRO A 269 -16.19 19.58 11.42
CA PRO A 269 -17.11 20.44 10.68
C PRO A 269 -16.47 21.71 10.09
N ASP A 270 -15.33 22.15 10.62
CA ASP A 270 -14.62 23.36 10.16
C ASP A 270 -13.67 23.08 8.99
N PHE A 271 -13.51 21.81 8.58
CA PHE A 271 -12.68 21.43 7.45
C PHE A 271 -13.34 21.84 6.13
N LEU A 272 -12.72 22.79 5.43
CA LEU A 272 -13.10 23.19 4.07
C LEU A 272 -12.18 22.57 3.04
N LEU A 273 -12.77 22.05 1.96
CA LEU A 273 -12.04 21.48 0.83
C LEU A 273 -11.32 22.57 0.03
N THR A 274 -10.15 22.26 -0.51
CA THR A 274 -9.46 23.10 -1.50
C THR A 274 -9.67 22.55 -2.92
N ALA A 275 -9.31 23.32 -3.96
CA ALA A 275 -9.40 22.85 -5.34
C ALA A 275 -8.53 21.61 -5.61
N THR A 276 -7.38 21.52 -4.92
CA THR A 276 -6.50 20.34 -4.96
C THR A 276 -7.21 19.12 -4.35
N ASN A 277 -7.86 19.29 -3.20
CA ASN A 277 -8.59 18.20 -2.53
C ASN A 277 -9.72 17.68 -3.42
N VAL A 278 -10.45 18.57 -4.12
CA VAL A 278 -11.49 18.18 -5.08
C VAL A 278 -10.91 17.30 -6.19
N THR A 279 -9.75 17.69 -6.74
CA THR A 279 -9.08 16.92 -7.79
C THR A 279 -8.63 15.55 -7.28
N GLN A 280 -8.08 15.48 -6.07
CA GLN A 280 -7.66 14.23 -5.43
C GLN A 280 -8.85 13.28 -5.20
N VAL A 281 -9.98 13.79 -4.68
CA VAL A 281 -11.19 12.99 -4.45
C VAL A 281 -11.80 12.53 -5.79
N GLN A 282 -11.83 13.38 -6.82
CA GLN A 282 -12.29 12.96 -8.15
C GLN A 282 -11.40 11.87 -8.76
N GLN A 283 -10.08 11.94 -8.55
CA GLN A 283 -9.17 10.88 -8.97
C GLN A 283 -9.43 9.58 -8.21
N LEU A 284 -9.64 9.66 -6.89
CA LEU A 284 -10.00 8.52 -6.06
C LEU A 284 -11.31 7.87 -6.56
N ILE A 285 -12.35 8.66 -6.85
CA ILE A 285 -13.62 8.15 -7.40
C ILE A 285 -13.39 7.41 -8.71
N LYS A 286 -12.58 7.96 -9.62
CA LYS A 286 -12.23 7.29 -10.89
C LYS A 286 -11.50 5.97 -10.67
N GLN A 287 -10.53 5.95 -9.75
CA GLN A 287 -9.76 4.76 -9.43
C GLN A 287 -10.63 3.66 -8.79
N ILE A 288 -11.49 4.03 -7.83
CA ILE A 288 -12.47 3.11 -7.23
C ILE A 288 -13.44 2.58 -8.28
N THR A 289 -13.96 3.43 -9.16
CA THR A 289 -14.86 3.02 -10.26
C THR A 289 -14.19 1.97 -11.16
N GLN A 290 -12.96 2.25 -11.62
CA GLN A 290 -12.19 1.31 -12.45
C GLN A 290 -11.92 -0.03 -11.74
N LEU A 291 -11.64 0.03 -10.44
CA LEU A 291 -11.43 -1.17 -9.62
C LEU A 291 -12.72 -1.99 -9.49
N LEU A 292 -13.83 -1.34 -9.13
CA LEU A 292 -15.12 -2.00 -8.93
C LEU A 292 -15.63 -2.63 -10.21
N ASP A 293 -15.45 -2.00 -11.36
CA ASP A 293 -15.86 -2.58 -12.65
C ASP A 293 -15.13 -3.90 -12.96
N ARG A 294 -13.91 -4.07 -12.44
CA ARG A 294 -13.11 -5.30 -12.60
C ARG A 294 -13.39 -6.35 -11.52
N VAL A 295 -13.67 -5.93 -10.29
CA VAL A 295 -13.69 -6.83 -9.11
C VAL A 295 -15.10 -7.14 -8.61
N ARG A 296 -16.12 -6.35 -8.98
CA ARG A 296 -17.49 -6.56 -8.50
C ARG A 296 -18.00 -7.99 -8.77
N PRO A 297 -18.80 -8.56 -7.87
CA PRO A 297 -19.44 -9.85 -8.12
C PRO A 297 -20.30 -9.82 -9.38
N ALA A 298 -20.45 -10.99 -10.02
CA ALA A 298 -21.32 -11.13 -11.16
C ALA A 298 -22.75 -10.68 -10.80
N ALA A 299 -23.37 -9.96 -11.74
CA ALA A 299 -24.75 -9.53 -11.66
C ALA A 299 -25.08 -8.65 -10.43
N THR A 300 -24.10 -7.87 -9.96
CA THR A 300 -24.30 -6.79 -8.98
C THR A 300 -24.17 -5.41 -9.62
N ARG A 301 -24.78 -4.42 -9.00
CA ARG A 301 -24.62 -2.99 -9.27
C ARG A 301 -24.03 -2.31 -8.04
N TYR A 302 -23.42 -1.17 -8.22
CA TYR A 302 -22.91 -0.37 -7.10
C TYR A 302 -23.30 1.09 -7.25
N THR A 303 -23.43 1.77 -6.12
CA THR A 303 -23.53 3.23 -6.06
C THR A 303 -22.34 3.80 -5.30
N ILE A 304 -21.89 4.99 -5.69
CA ILE A 304 -20.84 5.72 -4.97
C ILE A 304 -21.46 6.99 -4.39
N GLY A 305 -21.41 7.11 -3.06
CA GLY A 305 -21.86 8.29 -2.32
C GLY A 305 -20.70 9.02 -1.66
N ILE A 306 -20.90 10.31 -1.36
CA ILE A 306 -19.94 11.14 -0.63
C ILE A 306 -20.62 11.68 0.64
N VAL A 307 -19.95 11.53 1.77
CA VAL A 307 -20.39 11.99 3.10
C VAL A 307 -19.28 12.84 3.71
N PRO A 308 -19.55 13.94 4.43
CA PRO A 308 -20.81 14.63 4.48
C PRO A 308 -21.00 15.47 3.21
N THR A 309 -22.24 15.82 2.94
CA THR A 309 -22.61 16.70 1.84
C THR A 309 -22.26 18.16 2.13
N MET A 310 -22.51 19.05 1.16
CA MET A 310 -22.27 20.51 1.26
C MET A 310 -22.74 21.09 2.59
N ARG A 311 -21.80 21.73 3.29
CA ARG A 311 -22.07 22.63 4.41
C ARG A 311 -21.64 24.02 4.00
N LEU A 312 -22.54 24.99 4.16
CA LEU A 312 -22.26 26.40 3.88
C LEU A 312 -21.59 27.02 5.11
N PRO A 313 -20.36 27.56 5.00
CA PRO A 313 -19.72 28.22 6.13
C PRO A 313 -20.47 29.53 6.46
N VAL A 314 -20.55 29.86 7.75
CA VAL A 314 -21.22 31.09 8.25
C VAL A 314 -20.50 32.35 7.75
N VAL A 315 -19.18 32.27 7.57
CA VAL A 315 -18.35 33.34 6.97
C VAL A 315 -17.67 32.78 5.72
N PRO A 316 -17.79 33.41 4.55
CA PRO A 316 -17.12 32.92 3.35
C PRO A 316 -15.60 33.10 3.47
N PRO A 317 -14.79 32.07 3.14
CA PRO A 317 -13.35 32.21 3.04
C PRO A 317 -12.98 33.18 1.91
N ARG A 318 -11.77 33.75 1.98
CA ARG A 318 -11.26 34.62 0.92
C ARG A 318 -11.25 33.87 -0.43
N PRO A 319 -11.44 34.57 -1.56
CA PRO A 319 -11.56 33.93 -2.87
C PRO A 319 -10.35 33.04 -3.19
N LYS A 320 -10.61 31.87 -3.77
CA LYS A 320 -9.65 30.81 -4.14
C LYS A 320 -9.01 30.02 -2.99
N GLN A 321 -9.40 30.25 -1.74
CA GLN A 321 -8.87 29.49 -0.59
C GLN A 321 -9.63 28.19 -0.31
N ALA A 322 -10.94 28.16 -0.59
CA ALA A 322 -11.76 26.96 -0.49
C ALA A 322 -12.52 26.70 -1.79
N ALA A 323 -12.79 25.43 -2.06
CA ALA A 323 -13.62 24.95 -3.15
C ALA A 323 -14.95 24.44 -2.60
N SER A 324 -16.01 24.63 -3.39
CA SER A 324 -17.33 24.10 -3.07
C SER A 324 -17.37 22.59 -3.27
N SER A 325 -17.93 21.84 -2.31
CA SER A 325 -18.18 20.40 -2.46
C SER A 325 -19.17 20.07 -3.59
N ALA A 326 -19.94 21.04 -4.10
CA ALA A 326 -20.75 20.87 -5.31
C ALA A 326 -19.91 20.50 -6.54
N THR A 327 -18.63 20.87 -6.56
CA THR A 327 -17.72 20.53 -7.67
C THR A 327 -17.29 19.06 -7.70
N LEU A 328 -17.60 18.28 -6.66
CA LEU A 328 -17.38 16.83 -6.62
C LEU A 328 -18.39 16.06 -7.49
N GLY A 329 -19.47 16.70 -7.93
CA GLY A 329 -20.33 16.22 -9.03
C GLY A 329 -21.37 15.15 -8.68
N VAL A 330 -21.27 14.43 -7.55
CA VAL A 330 -22.21 13.35 -7.18
C VAL A 330 -22.79 13.56 -5.78
N ASN A 331 -24.11 13.70 -5.67
CA ASN A 331 -24.89 13.75 -4.41
C ASN A 331 -24.36 14.68 -3.30
N THR A 332 -23.64 15.75 -3.66
CA THR A 332 -23.04 16.64 -2.67
C THR A 332 -23.94 17.81 -2.25
N LEU A 333 -25.12 17.99 -2.85
CA LEU A 333 -25.90 19.22 -2.68
C LEU A 333 -26.78 19.26 -1.41
N LEU A 334 -27.28 18.14 -0.88
CA LEU A 334 -28.32 18.18 0.19
C LEU A 334 -28.37 17.01 1.18
N GLY A 335 -27.36 16.15 1.28
CA GLY A 335 -27.36 15.10 2.33
C GLY A 335 -28.43 14.04 2.14
N ILE A 336 -28.93 13.87 0.92
CA ILE A 336 -29.87 12.80 0.61
C ILE A 336 -29.03 11.54 0.36
N GLY A 337 -28.71 10.83 1.44
CA GLY A 337 -28.48 9.40 1.33
C GLY A 337 -29.75 8.77 0.75
N GLY A 338 -29.60 7.97 -0.31
CA GLY A 338 -30.61 7.06 -0.85
C GLY A 338 -32.07 7.55 -0.74
N GLY A 339 -32.44 8.53 -1.56
CA GLY A 339 -33.82 8.95 -1.75
C GLY A 339 -33.97 9.46 -3.17
N ASN A 340 -34.40 8.58 -4.08
CA ASN A 340 -34.59 8.87 -5.50
C ASN A 340 -35.81 9.80 -5.72
N PRO A 341 -35.83 10.66 -6.76
CA PRO A 341 -37.07 11.23 -7.30
C PRO A 341 -38.01 10.18 -7.91
#